data_AF-A0A370L7M2-F1
#
_entry.id   AF-A0A370L7M2-F1
#
_cell.length_a   1.000
_cell.length_b   1.000
_cell.length_c   1.000
_cell.angle_alpha   90.00
_cell.angle_beta   90.00
_cell.angle_gamma   90.00
#
_symmetry.space_group_name_H-M   'P 1'
#
loop_
_entity.id
_entity.type
_entity.pdbx_description
1 polymer ?
#
loop_
_entity_poly.entity_id
_entity_poly.type
_entity_poly.pdbx_seq_one_letter_code
_entity_poly.pdbx_strand_id
1 'polypeptide(L)'
;MARKPASPPTAEPSVSAAPADPRRLVVGALFKLAADRPWDEIELTDIATEAGVSLAALRNLFPSKLAILGGLTRIVDEAVLAGTSDDLAAEPARERMFDLVMRRLDALTPYKEGLRKIMPVLRRDPLTLAALNRASVNSWRYMLASVGIPTEDRLGPVRVQGAVLLMARVAETWLDDDEAEQSRTLARLDRELKTASWVLSRAEDLHRLTAPLRGLARALCSARPRVRRRERGDADRRGEDYAPAI
;
A
#
# COMPACT_ATOMS: atom_id res chain seq x y z
N MET A 1 -49.41 -35.45 46.73
CA MET A 1 -48.72 -35.24 45.44
C MET A 1 -48.59 -33.74 45.20
N ALA A 2 -47.41 -33.16 45.44
CA ALA A 2 -47.15 -31.74 45.22
C ALA A 2 -46.00 -31.61 44.21
N ARG A 3 -46.30 -31.02 43.06
CA ARG A 3 -45.35 -30.79 41.95
C ARG A 3 -44.44 -29.62 42.29
N LYS A 4 -43.14 -29.84 42.17
CA LYS A 4 -42.05 -28.86 42.32
C LYS A 4 -42.09 -27.83 41.17
N PRO A 5 -41.90 -26.52 41.41
CA PRO A 5 -41.84 -25.53 40.34
C PRO A 5 -40.51 -25.61 39.57
N ALA A 6 -40.59 -25.44 38.25
CA ALA A 6 -39.46 -25.43 37.34
C ALA A 6 -38.74 -24.08 37.34
N SER A 7 -37.41 -24.10 37.33
CA SER A 7 -36.54 -22.93 37.17
C SER A 7 -36.65 -22.34 35.75
N PRO A 8 -36.44 -21.02 35.56
CA PRO A 8 -36.44 -20.40 34.24
C PRO A 8 -35.17 -20.78 33.44
N PRO A 9 -35.23 -20.79 32.10
CA PRO A 9 -34.07 -21.07 31.27
C PRO A 9 -33.06 -19.91 31.31
N THR A 10 -31.82 -20.25 31.60
CA THR A 10 -30.63 -19.40 31.49
C THR A 10 -30.52 -18.85 30.07
N ALA A 11 -30.55 -17.51 29.92
CA ALA A 11 -30.22 -16.85 28.67
C ALA A 11 -28.73 -17.08 28.35
N GLU A 12 -28.45 -17.71 27.21
CA GLU A 12 -27.10 -17.79 26.67
C GLU A 12 -26.62 -16.38 26.26
N PRO A 13 -25.36 -16.01 26.55
CA PRO A 13 -24.82 -14.72 26.16
C PRO A 13 -24.72 -14.67 24.63
N SER A 14 -25.42 -13.72 24.02
CA SER A 14 -25.22 -13.37 22.63
C SER A 14 -23.77 -12.94 22.44
N VAL A 15 -23.03 -13.69 21.64
CA VAL A 15 -21.68 -13.31 21.21
C VAL A 15 -21.84 -12.04 20.38
N SER A 16 -21.64 -10.89 21.03
CA SER A 16 -21.52 -9.59 20.36
C SER A 16 -20.42 -9.72 19.31
N ALA A 17 -20.80 -9.73 18.03
CA ALA A 17 -19.87 -9.51 16.95
C ALA A 17 -19.05 -8.26 17.28
N ALA A 18 -17.72 -8.34 17.16
CA ALA A 18 -16.84 -7.21 17.40
C ALA A 18 -17.36 -6.00 16.58
N PRO A 19 -17.36 -4.77 17.14
CA PRO A 19 -17.83 -3.61 16.40
C PRO A 19 -17.02 -3.48 15.11
N ALA A 20 -17.72 -3.39 13.98
CA ALA A 20 -17.10 -3.26 12.67
C ALA A 20 -16.16 -2.04 12.67
N ASP A 21 -14.91 -2.23 12.20
CA ASP A 21 -13.92 -1.15 12.12
C ASP A 21 -14.49 0.01 11.26
N PRO A 22 -14.70 1.22 11.84
CA PRO A 22 -15.24 2.36 11.12
C PRO A 22 -14.44 2.73 9.87
N ARG A 23 -13.12 2.49 9.84
CA ARG A 23 -12.30 2.73 8.65
C ARG A 23 -12.67 1.77 7.52
N ARG A 24 -12.92 0.49 7.84
CA ARG A 24 -13.34 -0.51 6.85
C ARG A 24 -14.72 -0.19 6.29
N LEU A 25 -15.65 0.29 7.12
CA LEU A 25 -16.98 0.72 6.67
C LEU A 25 -16.89 1.86 5.66
N VAL A 26 -16.09 2.90 5.96
CA VAL A 26 -15.88 4.03 5.05
C VAL A 26 -15.23 3.63 3.72
N VAL A 27 -14.21 2.76 3.77
CA VAL A 27 -13.58 2.26 2.53
C VAL A 27 -14.56 1.44 1.72
N GLY A 28 -15.30 0.51 2.35
CA GLY A 28 -16.33 -0.28 1.71
C GLY A 28 -17.41 0.59 1.05
N ALA A 29 -17.88 1.61 1.75
CA ALA A 29 -18.83 2.58 1.22
C ALA A 29 -18.30 3.28 -0.04
N LEU A 30 -17.06 3.78 -0.03
CA LEU A 30 -16.47 4.40 -1.21
C LEU A 30 -16.48 3.46 -2.43
N PHE A 31 -16.05 2.21 -2.25
CA PHE A 31 -15.94 1.26 -3.35
C PHE A 31 -17.29 0.74 -3.84
N LYS A 32 -18.28 0.63 -2.95
CA LYS A 32 -19.66 0.34 -3.32
C LYS A 32 -20.23 1.47 -4.19
N LEU A 33 -20.06 2.72 -3.77
CA LEU A 33 -20.50 3.87 -4.56
C LEU A 33 -19.76 3.97 -5.90
N ALA A 34 -18.46 3.68 -5.93
CA ALA A 34 -17.64 3.70 -7.14
C ALA A 34 -17.95 2.55 -8.11
N ALA A 35 -18.56 1.46 -7.63
CA ALA A 35 -19.04 0.40 -8.50
C ALA A 35 -20.22 0.88 -9.37
N ASP A 36 -20.96 1.90 -8.95
CA ASP A 36 -22.17 2.38 -9.66
C ASP A 36 -21.98 3.76 -10.30
N ARG A 37 -21.20 4.65 -9.67
CA ARG A 37 -21.10 6.07 -10.03
C ARG A 37 -19.71 6.49 -10.48
N PRO A 38 -19.58 7.49 -11.39
CA PRO A 38 -18.29 8.08 -11.74
C PRO A 38 -17.56 8.65 -10.51
N TRP A 39 -16.23 8.54 -10.49
CA TRP A 39 -15.40 8.98 -9.36
C TRP A 39 -15.64 10.44 -8.97
N ASP A 40 -15.81 11.33 -9.95
CA ASP A 40 -15.94 12.77 -9.76
C ASP A 40 -17.31 13.18 -9.20
N GLU A 41 -18.32 12.30 -9.29
CA GLU A 41 -19.67 12.53 -8.76
C GLU A 41 -19.85 12.01 -7.33
N ILE A 42 -18.86 11.28 -6.79
CA ILE A 42 -18.92 10.75 -5.43
C ILE A 42 -18.40 11.80 -4.45
N GLU A 43 -19.30 12.34 -3.65
CA GLU A 43 -18.99 13.34 -2.63
C GLU A 43 -18.69 12.72 -1.26
N LEU A 44 -17.98 13.46 -0.40
CA LEU A 44 -17.67 13.00 0.98
C LEU A 44 -18.93 12.76 1.81
N THR A 45 -19.99 13.54 1.57
CA THR A 45 -21.29 13.37 2.22
C THR A 45 -21.98 12.07 1.82
N ASP A 46 -21.83 11.65 0.56
CA ASP A 46 -22.39 10.38 0.08
C ASP A 46 -21.69 9.21 0.77
N ILE A 47 -20.36 9.28 0.86
CA ILE A 47 -19.55 8.23 1.51
C ILE A 47 -19.90 8.14 3.00
N ALA A 48 -20.06 9.28 3.68
CA ALA A 48 -20.45 9.32 5.09
C ALA A 48 -21.82 8.67 5.30
N THR A 49 -22.80 9.03 4.46
CA THR A 49 -24.16 8.50 4.50
C THR A 49 -24.18 6.99 4.24
N GLU A 50 -23.50 6.53 3.19
CA GLU A 50 -23.40 5.11 2.84
C GLU A 50 -22.69 4.30 3.95
N ALA A 51 -21.67 4.86 4.59
CA ALA A 51 -20.96 4.23 5.70
C ALA A 51 -21.70 4.29 7.04
N GLY A 52 -22.82 5.02 7.13
CA GLY A 52 -23.56 5.22 8.38
C GLY A 52 -22.81 6.06 9.43
N VAL A 53 -21.92 6.96 9.00
CA VAL A 53 -21.14 7.84 9.90
C VAL A 53 -21.45 9.31 9.65
N SER A 54 -21.22 10.17 10.64
CA SER A 54 -21.31 11.62 10.43
C SER A 54 -20.13 12.12 9.58
N LEU A 55 -20.31 13.24 8.88
CA LEU A 55 -19.22 13.89 8.13
C LEU A 55 -18.04 14.28 9.05
N ALA A 56 -18.32 14.67 10.30
CA ALA A 56 -17.29 14.95 11.30
C ALA A 56 -16.49 13.68 11.67
N ALA A 57 -17.16 12.55 11.85
CA ALA A 57 -16.49 11.26 12.07
C ALA A 57 -15.66 10.86 10.85
N LEU A 58 -16.20 11.02 9.64
CA LEU A 58 -15.46 10.76 8.40
C LEU A 58 -14.17 11.59 8.32
N ARG A 59 -14.25 12.90 8.63
CA ARG A 59 -13.08 13.81 8.62
C ARG A 59 -12.00 13.44 9.64
N ASN A 60 -12.40 12.86 10.77
CA ASN A 60 -11.48 12.34 11.79
C ASN A 60 -10.81 11.03 11.37
N LEU A 61 -11.52 10.18 10.60
CA LEU A 61 -10.98 8.93 10.08
C LEU A 61 -10.03 9.16 8.89
N PHE A 62 -10.43 10.02 7.96
CA PHE A 62 -9.68 10.27 6.73
C PHE A 62 -9.66 11.77 6.38
N PRO A 63 -8.48 12.31 6.00
CA PRO A 63 -8.35 13.73 5.65
C PRO A 63 -8.90 14.09 4.26
N SER A 64 -9.14 13.13 3.37
CA SER A 64 -9.63 13.37 2.00
C SER A 64 -10.21 12.12 1.35
N LYS A 65 -10.93 12.28 0.22
CA LYS A 65 -11.43 11.16 -0.61
C LYS A 65 -10.30 10.25 -1.11
N LEU A 66 -9.16 10.82 -1.50
CA LEU A 66 -7.95 10.05 -1.86
C LEU A 66 -7.33 9.30 -0.67
N ALA A 67 -7.43 9.84 0.54
CA ALA A 67 -6.94 9.14 1.73
C ALA A 67 -7.82 7.92 2.08
N ILE A 68 -9.11 7.96 1.77
CA ILE A 68 -10.00 6.78 1.88
C ILE A 68 -9.54 5.70 0.90
N LEU A 69 -9.21 6.08 -0.34
CA LEU A 69 -8.64 5.15 -1.32
C LEU A 69 -7.33 4.52 -0.83
N GLY A 70 -6.42 5.32 -0.26
CA GLY A 70 -5.20 4.81 0.40
C GLY A 70 -5.48 3.92 1.62
N GLY A 71 -6.65 4.09 2.26
CA GLY A 71 -7.14 3.22 3.33
C GLY A 71 -7.34 1.77 2.88
N LEU A 72 -7.74 1.54 1.61
CA LEU A 72 -7.85 0.19 1.06
C LEU A 72 -6.51 -0.55 1.11
N THR A 73 -5.41 0.14 0.78
CA THR A 73 -4.06 -0.45 0.84
C THR A 73 -3.79 -1.05 2.21
N ARG A 74 -4.14 -0.35 3.29
CA ARG A 74 -3.92 -0.85 4.66
C ARG A 74 -4.79 -2.06 4.98
N ILE A 75 -6.05 -2.07 4.55
CA ILE A 75 -6.98 -3.20 4.76
C ILE A 75 -6.47 -4.45 4.04
N VAL A 76 -6.03 -4.28 2.79
CA VAL A 76 -5.47 -5.36 1.98
C VAL A 76 -4.16 -5.88 2.56
N ASP A 77 -3.25 -4.98 2.96
CA ASP A 77 -1.99 -5.36 3.60
C ASP A 77 -2.25 -6.18 4.87
N GLU A 78 -3.19 -5.75 5.72
CA GLU A 78 -3.56 -6.46 6.94
C GLU A 78 -4.10 -7.87 6.64
N ALA A 79 -4.97 -8.01 5.64
CA ALA A 79 -5.51 -9.30 5.22
C ALA A 79 -4.41 -10.24 4.72
N VAL A 80 -3.48 -9.73 3.91
CA VAL A 80 -2.34 -10.51 3.38
C VAL A 80 -1.37 -10.92 4.49
N LEU A 81 -1.04 -10.01 5.41
CA LEU A 81 -0.14 -10.30 6.52
C LEU A 81 -0.74 -11.29 7.52
N ALA A 82 -2.05 -11.20 7.79
CA ALA A 82 -2.74 -12.15 8.66
C ALA A 82 -2.78 -13.58 8.08
N GLY A 83 -2.75 -13.71 6.76
CA GLY A 83 -2.73 -15.00 6.06
C GLY A 83 -1.33 -15.58 5.81
N THR A 84 -0.25 -14.90 6.21
CA THR A 84 1.11 -15.39 5.96
C THR A 84 1.37 -16.64 6.82
N SER A 85 1.68 -17.78 6.17
CA SER A 85 2.09 -19.01 6.84
C SER A 85 3.57 -19.29 6.54
N ASP A 86 4.29 -19.85 7.52
CA ASP A 86 5.71 -20.20 7.39
C ASP A 86 5.95 -21.34 6.37
N ASP A 87 4.88 -21.97 5.88
CA ASP A 87 4.93 -23.12 4.97
C ASP A 87 5.71 -22.84 3.68
N LEU A 88 5.68 -21.58 3.21
CA LEU A 88 6.38 -21.18 1.98
C LEU A 88 7.79 -20.65 2.23
N ALA A 89 8.27 -20.58 3.47
CA ALA A 89 9.58 -19.97 3.78
C ALA A 89 10.75 -20.69 3.09
N ALA A 90 10.62 -22.01 2.87
CA ALA A 90 11.62 -22.83 2.18
C ALA A 90 11.55 -22.73 0.64
N GLU A 91 10.46 -22.21 0.08
CA GLU A 91 10.24 -22.16 -1.35
C GLU A 91 11.11 -21.10 -2.05
N PRO A 92 11.38 -21.22 -3.36
CA PRO A 92 12.10 -20.19 -4.11
C PRO A 92 11.43 -18.81 -4.01
N ALA A 93 12.23 -17.73 -3.95
CA ALA A 93 11.72 -16.36 -3.80
C ALA A 93 10.67 -15.95 -4.85
N ARG A 94 10.77 -16.52 -6.05
CA ARG A 94 9.78 -16.33 -7.13
C ARG A 94 8.41 -16.86 -6.76
N GLU A 95 8.34 -18.05 -6.17
CA GLU A 95 7.10 -18.71 -5.79
C GLU A 95 6.44 -18.00 -4.61
N ARG A 96 7.25 -17.58 -3.63
CA ARG A 96 6.77 -16.74 -2.52
C ARG A 96 6.20 -15.41 -3.01
N MET A 97 6.84 -14.76 -3.99
CA MET A 97 6.31 -13.54 -4.61
C MET A 97 5.04 -13.78 -5.41
N PHE A 98 4.94 -14.91 -6.10
CA PHE A 98 3.75 -15.27 -6.85
C PHE A 98 2.55 -15.41 -5.90
N ASP A 99 2.70 -16.22 -4.86
CA ASP A 99 1.67 -16.42 -3.84
C ASP A 99 1.28 -15.11 -3.14
N LEU A 100 2.27 -14.28 -2.75
CA LEU A 100 2.02 -12.98 -2.15
C LEU A 100 1.17 -12.06 -3.05
N VAL A 101 1.48 -12.01 -4.35
CA VAL A 101 0.70 -11.20 -5.30
C VAL A 101 -0.69 -11.77 -5.47
N MET A 102 -0.85 -13.09 -5.58
CA MET A 102 -2.17 -13.72 -5.69
C MET A 102 -3.04 -13.46 -4.47
N ARG A 103 -2.53 -13.65 -3.25
CA ARG A 103 -3.25 -13.31 -2.01
C ARG A 103 -3.67 -11.85 -1.96
N ARG A 104 -2.82 -10.96 -2.45
CA ARG A 104 -3.14 -9.53 -2.53
C ARG A 104 -4.27 -9.25 -3.52
N LEU A 105 -4.28 -9.91 -4.68
CA LEU A 105 -5.38 -9.80 -5.64
C LEU A 105 -6.67 -10.37 -5.06
N ASP A 106 -6.62 -11.52 -4.38
CA ASP A 106 -7.77 -12.13 -3.72
C ASP A 106 -8.39 -11.18 -2.67
N ALA A 107 -7.55 -10.52 -1.86
CA ALA A 107 -7.99 -9.51 -0.90
C ALA A 107 -8.55 -8.23 -1.55
N LEU A 108 -8.17 -7.94 -2.80
CA LEU A 108 -8.71 -6.82 -3.58
C LEU A 108 -10.02 -7.16 -4.29
N THR A 109 -10.33 -8.44 -4.50
CA THR A 109 -11.51 -8.92 -5.24
C THR A 109 -12.83 -8.26 -4.85
N PRO A 110 -13.17 -8.06 -3.56
CA PRO A 110 -14.41 -7.39 -3.16
C PRO A 110 -14.53 -5.95 -3.67
N TYR A 111 -13.42 -5.33 -4.06
CA TYR A 111 -13.32 -3.94 -4.49
C TYR A 111 -13.07 -3.80 -6.00
N LYS A 112 -13.00 -4.92 -6.75
CA LYS A 112 -12.59 -4.97 -8.16
C LYS A 112 -13.42 -4.05 -9.05
N GLU A 113 -14.74 -4.07 -8.92
CA GLU A 113 -15.66 -3.25 -9.73
C GLU A 113 -15.40 -1.75 -9.57
N GLY A 114 -15.29 -1.29 -8.32
CA GLY A 114 -14.98 0.11 -8.03
C GLY A 114 -13.57 0.50 -8.49
N LEU A 115 -12.57 -0.37 -8.29
CA LEU A 115 -11.21 -0.15 -8.78
C LEU A 115 -11.17 -0.02 -10.31
N ARG A 116 -11.91 -0.88 -11.04
CA ARG A 116 -11.96 -0.85 -12.51
C ARG A 116 -12.46 0.50 -13.03
N LYS A 117 -13.46 1.08 -12.36
CA LYS A 117 -14.01 2.40 -12.71
C LYS A 117 -13.13 3.58 -12.29
N ILE A 118 -12.48 3.49 -11.12
CA ILE A 118 -11.67 4.57 -10.56
C ILE A 118 -10.32 4.69 -11.26
N MET A 119 -9.64 3.57 -11.53
CA MET A 119 -8.24 3.58 -11.92
C MET A 119 -7.92 4.34 -13.22
N PRO A 120 -8.74 4.28 -14.28
CA PRO A 120 -8.54 5.08 -15.48
C PRO A 120 -8.60 6.59 -15.24
N VAL A 121 -9.39 7.05 -14.26
CA VAL A 121 -9.51 8.47 -13.90
C VAL A 121 -8.24 8.91 -13.18
N LEU A 122 -7.84 8.18 -12.14
CA LEU A 122 -6.68 8.57 -11.32
C LEU A 122 -5.36 8.53 -12.10
N ARG A 123 -5.24 7.66 -13.11
CA ARG A 123 -4.05 7.60 -13.96
C ARG A 123 -3.85 8.84 -14.83
N ARG A 124 -4.88 9.65 -15.03
CA ARG A 124 -4.78 10.91 -15.78
C ARG A 124 -4.23 12.06 -14.95
N ASP A 125 -4.12 11.90 -13.63
CA ASP A 125 -3.55 12.89 -12.73
C ASP A 125 -2.19 12.42 -12.17
N PRO A 126 -1.06 13.01 -12.64
CA PRO A 126 0.27 12.66 -12.17
C PRO A 126 0.50 12.88 -10.67
N LEU A 127 -0.16 13.89 -10.07
CA LEU A 127 0.02 14.21 -8.64
C LEU A 127 -0.65 13.14 -7.78
N THR A 128 -1.86 12.72 -8.15
CA THR A 128 -2.53 11.59 -7.51
C THR A 128 -1.72 10.31 -7.65
N LEU A 129 -1.17 10.02 -8.83
CA LEU A 129 -0.31 8.85 -9.02
C LEU A 129 0.94 8.88 -8.14
N ALA A 130 1.59 10.03 -8.01
CA ALA A 130 2.76 10.18 -7.14
C ALA A 130 2.41 9.93 -5.66
N ALA A 131 1.27 10.44 -5.20
CA ALA A 131 0.77 10.21 -3.84
C ALA A 131 0.47 8.72 -3.59
N LEU A 132 -0.21 8.06 -4.54
CA LEU A 132 -0.49 6.62 -4.48
C LEU A 132 0.77 5.76 -4.52
N ASN A 133 1.77 6.15 -5.32
CA ASN A 133 3.06 5.46 -5.37
C ASN A 133 3.78 5.57 -4.01
N ARG A 134 3.77 6.73 -3.36
CA ARG A 134 4.39 6.90 -2.03
C ARG A 134 3.74 5.97 -0.99
N ALA A 135 2.41 5.88 -1.00
CA ALA A 135 1.70 4.96 -0.10
C ALA A 135 2.02 3.49 -0.44
N SER A 136 2.02 3.15 -1.73
CA SER A 136 2.36 1.81 -2.24
C SER A 136 3.77 1.38 -1.84
N VAL A 137 4.78 2.26 -1.97
CA VAL A 137 6.16 1.96 -1.56
C VAL A 137 6.23 1.58 -0.08
N ASN A 138 5.50 2.28 0.79
CA ASN A 138 5.47 1.94 2.21
C ASN A 138 4.81 0.58 2.46
N SER A 139 3.66 0.32 1.83
CA SER A 139 2.95 -0.96 1.87
C SER A 139 3.84 -2.13 1.42
N TRP A 140 4.49 -1.97 0.27
CA TRP A 140 5.31 -3.03 -0.33
C TRP A 140 6.58 -3.37 0.45
N ARG A 141 7.05 -2.49 1.35
CA ARG A 141 8.11 -2.88 2.30
C ARG A 141 7.65 -3.98 3.25
N TYR A 142 6.45 -3.85 3.82
CA TYR A 142 5.88 -4.87 4.71
C TYR A 142 5.56 -6.16 3.95
N MET A 143 5.03 -6.05 2.73
CA MET A 143 4.70 -7.21 1.89
C MET A 143 5.95 -8.01 1.50
N LEU A 144 7.03 -7.34 1.09
CA LEU A 144 8.28 -8.03 0.77
C LEU A 144 8.92 -8.66 2.02
N ALA A 145 8.84 -7.98 3.16
CA ALA A 145 9.34 -8.49 4.42
C ALA A 145 8.59 -9.76 4.87
N SER A 146 7.27 -9.85 4.63
CA SER A 146 6.48 -11.02 5.02
C SER A 146 6.85 -12.30 4.26
N VAL A 147 7.52 -12.18 3.12
CA VAL A 147 8.05 -13.32 2.33
C VAL A 147 9.57 -13.41 2.37
N GLY A 148 10.21 -12.77 3.36
CA GLY A 148 11.64 -12.86 3.60
C GLY A 148 12.49 -12.21 2.50
N ILE A 149 11.96 -11.23 1.77
CA ILE A 149 12.73 -10.48 0.77
C ILE A 149 13.30 -9.20 1.43
N PRO A 150 14.64 -9.01 1.41
CA PRO A 150 15.25 -7.87 2.09
C PRO A 150 14.95 -6.55 1.39
N THR A 151 14.52 -5.55 2.17
CA THR A 151 14.16 -4.20 1.71
C THR A 151 15.11 -3.11 2.17
N GLU A 152 16.00 -3.40 3.11
CA GLU A 152 16.92 -2.42 3.73
C GLU A 152 18.37 -2.53 3.23
N ASP A 153 18.65 -3.50 2.36
CA ASP A 153 19.95 -3.59 1.71
C ASP A 153 20.08 -2.57 0.56
N ARG A 154 21.23 -2.57 -0.11
CA ARG A 154 21.55 -1.61 -1.18
C ARG A 154 20.62 -1.69 -2.39
N LEU A 155 19.94 -2.83 -2.60
CA LEU A 155 19.01 -3.04 -3.69
C LEU A 155 17.56 -2.98 -3.21
N GLY A 156 17.33 -2.82 -1.91
CA GLY A 156 16.03 -2.69 -1.28
C GLY A 156 15.09 -1.69 -1.96
N PRO A 157 15.51 -0.44 -2.19
CA PRO A 157 14.69 0.54 -2.92
C PRO A 157 14.31 0.07 -4.34
N VAL A 158 15.21 -0.62 -5.04
CA VAL A 158 14.95 -1.18 -6.37
C VAL A 158 13.93 -2.32 -6.29
N ARG A 159 14.06 -3.22 -5.31
CA ARG A 159 13.10 -4.32 -5.09
C ARG A 159 11.71 -3.80 -4.73
N VAL A 160 11.63 -2.84 -3.81
CA VAL A 160 10.35 -2.23 -3.40
C VAL A 160 9.67 -1.53 -4.57
N GLN A 161 10.38 -0.66 -5.29
CA GLN A 161 9.79 0.04 -6.43
C GLN A 161 9.44 -0.93 -7.58
N GLY A 162 10.28 -1.94 -7.82
CA GLY A 162 10.01 -3.00 -8.79
C GLY A 162 8.74 -3.78 -8.44
N ALA A 163 8.52 -4.10 -7.17
CA ALA A 163 7.32 -4.80 -6.71
C ALA A 163 6.06 -3.94 -6.84
N VAL A 164 6.13 -2.63 -6.55
CA VAL A 164 5.03 -1.68 -6.81
C VAL A 164 4.65 -1.67 -8.29
N LEU A 165 5.65 -1.60 -9.19
CA LEU A 165 5.42 -1.58 -10.63
C LEU A 165 4.87 -2.92 -11.15
N LEU A 166 5.42 -4.04 -10.66
CA LEU A 166 4.92 -5.38 -10.97
C LEU A 166 3.45 -5.49 -10.58
N MET A 167 3.10 -5.11 -9.34
CA MET A 167 1.72 -5.13 -8.89
C MET A 167 0.81 -4.24 -9.72
N ALA A 168 1.23 -3.01 -10.03
CA ALA A 168 0.43 -2.10 -10.83
C ALA A 168 0.11 -2.68 -12.22
N ARG A 169 1.09 -3.34 -12.86
CA ARG A 169 0.96 -3.99 -14.17
C ARG A 169 0.13 -5.26 -14.15
N VAL A 170 0.22 -6.04 -13.09
CA VAL A 170 -0.59 -7.25 -12.89
C VAL A 170 -2.03 -6.86 -12.57
N ALA A 171 -2.22 -5.91 -11.66
CA ALA A 171 -3.54 -5.38 -11.30
C ALA A 171 -4.26 -4.78 -12.51
N GLU A 172 -3.55 -4.09 -13.41
CA GLU A 172 -4.13 -3.59 -14.65
C GLU A 172 -4.76 -4.70 -15.50
N THR A 173 -4.05 -5.82 -15.69
CA THR A 173 -4.60 -6.97 -16.42
C THR A 173 -5.73 -7.64 -15.63
N TRP A 174 -5.55 -7.81 -14.32
CA TRP A 174 -6.53 -8.44 -13.44
C TRP A 174 -7.86 -7.71 -13.41
N LEU A 175 -7.86 -6.37 -13.41
CA LEU A 175 -9.09 -5.58 -13.42
C LEU A 175 -9.98 -5.93 -14.62
N ASP A 176 -9.39 -6.22 -15.78
CA ASP A 176 -10.12 -6.58 -17.00
C ASP A 176 -10.18 -8.10 -17.26
N ASP A 177 -9.78 -8.91 -16.27
CA ASP A 177 -9.78 -10.37 -16.36
C ASP A 177 -11.03 -10.99 -15.73
N ASP A 178 -12.03 -11.26 -16.55
CA ASP A 178 -13.30 -11.89 -16.14
C ASP A 178 -13.30 -13.42 -16.36
N GLU A 179 -12.16 -14.02 -16.69
CA GLU A 179 -12.01 -15.47 -16.83
C GLU A 179 -12.04 -16.16 -15.47
N ALA A 180 -12.76 -17.30 -15.36
CA ALA A 180 -12.91 -18.04 -14.11
C ALA A 180 -11.57 -18.46 -13.48
N GLU A 181 -10.57 -18.78 -14.29
CA GLU A 181 -9.22 -19.19 -13.85
C GLU A 181 -8.21 -18.03 -13.82
N GLN A 182 -8.62 -16.81 -14.18
CA GLN A 182 -7.73 -15.63 -14.25
C GLN A 182 -6.48 -15.88 -15.12
N SER A 183 -6.62 -16.62 -16.22
CA SER A 183 -5.49 -17.10 -17.03
C SER A 183 -4.62 -15.96 -17.57
N ARG A 184 -5.24 -14.84 -17.97
CA ARG A 184 -4.51 -13.65 -18.44
C ARG A 184 -3.71 -13.01 -17.31
N THR A 185 -4.28 -12.93 -16.12
CA THR A 185 -3.61 -12.41 -14.92
C THR A 185 -2.41 -13.27 -14.53
N LEU A 186 -2.58 -14.60 -14.50
CA LEU A 186 -1.52 -15.55 -14.16
C LEU A 186 -0.37 -15.45 -15.18
N ALA A 187 -0.69 -15.41 -16.48
CA ALA A 187 0.31 -15.23 -17.53
C ALA A 187 1.03 -13.87 -17.43
N ARG A 188 0.32 -12.81 -17.04
CA ARG A 188 0.92 -11.48 -16.81
C ARG A 188 1.87 -11.51 -15.62
N LEU A 189 1.47 -12.10 -14.51
CA LEU A 189 2.28 -12.25 -13.30
C LEU A 189 3.56 -13.04 -13.57
N ASP A 190 3.47 -14.17 -14.26
CA ASP A 190 4.62 -14.98 -14.66
C ASP A 190 5.68 -14.17 -15.43
N ARG A 191 5.22 -13.40 -16.44
CA ARG A 191 6.06 -12.54 -17.28
C ARG A 191 6.71 -11.40 -16.49
N GLU A 192 5.97 -10.75 -15.59
CA GLU A 192 6.51 -9.65 -14.80
C GLU A 192 7.51 -10.16 -13.75
N LEU A 193 7.30 -11.33 -13.13
CA LEU A 193 8.28 -11.95 -12.24
C LEU A 193 9.57 -12.33 -12.97
N LYS A 194 9.46 -12.85 -14.21
CA LYS A 194 10.62 -13.13 -15.07
C LYS A 194 11.38 -11.85 -15.40
N THR A 195 10.66 -10.78 -15.74
CA THR A 195 11.24 -9.46 -16.02
C THR A 195 11.95 -8.88 -14.79
N ALA A 196 11.30 -8.93 -13.62
CA ALA A 196 11.86 -8.44 -12.37
C ALA A 196 13.15 -9.16 -12.00
N SER A 197 13.18 -10.49 -12.17
CA SER A 197 14.39 -11.31 -11.95
C SER A 197 15.54 -10.86 -12.85
N TRP A 198 15.28 -10.67 -14.15
CA TRP A 198 16.28 -10.21 -15.10
C TRP A 198 16.82 -8.80 -14.78
N VAL A 199 15.93 -7.86 -14.43
CA VAL A 199 16.31 -6.49 -14.05
C VAL A 199 17.17 -6.49 -12.79
N LEU A 200 16.83 -7.31 -11.79
CA LEU A 200 17.58 -7.39 -10.54
C LEU A 200 19.00 -7.94 -10.78
N SER A 201 19.14 -9.00 -11.57
CA SER A 201 20.47 -9.54 -11.95
C SER A 201 21.32 -8.48 -12.66
N ARG A 202 20.72 -7.69 -13.57
CA ARG A 202 21.43 -6.58 -14.24
C ARG A 202 21.84 -5.46 -13.27
N ALA A 203 20.99 -5.15 -12.30
CA ALA A 203 21.30 -4.16 -11.27
C ALA A 203 22.44 -4.63 -10.34
N GLU A 204 22.46 -5.92 -10.00
CA GLU A 204 23.55 -6.57 -9.25
C GLU A 204 24.87 -6.52 -10.02
N ASP A 205 24.85 -6.90 -11.31
CA ASP A 205 26.01 -6.83 -12.19
C ASP A 205 26.57 -5.41 -12.28
N LEU A 206 25.69 -4.43 -12.56
CA LEU A 206 26.07 -3.02 -12.64
C LEU A 206 26.61 -2.52 -11.28
N HIS A 207 26.02 -2.93 -10.16
CA HIS A 207 26.52 -2.58 -8.84
C HIS A 207 27.93 -3.12 -8.61
N ARG A 208 28.18 -4.38 -8.98
CA ARG A 208 29.48 -5.03 -8.85
C ARG A 208 30.55 -4.36 -9.71
N LEU A 209 30.20 -4.00 -10.95
CA LEU A 209 31.11 -3.33 -11.89
C LEU A 209 31.41 -1.87 -11.51
N THR A 210 30.47 -1.17 -10.87
CA THR A 210 30.63 0.24 -10.46
C THR A 210 31.25 0.39 -9.06
N ALA A 211 31.50 -0.71 -8.34
CA ALA A 211 32.12 -0.72 -7.02
C ALA A 211 33.48 0.02 -6.94
N PRO A 212 34.47 -0.21 -7.83
CA PRO A 212 35.75 0.48 -7.76
C PRO A 212 35.63 1.99 -8.04
N LEU A 213 34.75 2.38 -8.97
CA LEU A 213 34.53 3.79 -9.32
C LEU A 213 33.83 4.57 -8.19
N ARG A 214 32.93 3.94 -7.43
CA ARG A 214 32.33 4.56 -6.23
C ARG A 214 33.34 4.72 -5.09
N GLY A 215 34.28 3.79 -4.95
CA GLY A 215 35.40 3.91 -4.00
C GLY A 215 36.24 5.15 -4.31
N LEU A 216 36.57 5.35 -5.59
CA LEU A 216 37.30 6.52 -6.08
C LEU A 216 36.52 7.83 -5.89
N ALA A 217 35.22 7.83 -6.22
CA ALA A 217 34.37 9.01 -6.04
C ALA A 217 34.21 9.41 -4.56
N ARG A 218 34.11 8.44 -3.63
CA ARG A 218 34.12 8.73 -2.19
C ARG A 218 35.46 9.27 -1.72
N ALA A 219 36.57 8.72 -2.19
CA ALA A 219 37.90 9.21 -1.86
C ALA A 219 38.07 10.68 -2.30
N LEU A 220 37.62 11.01 -3.51
CA LEU A 220 37.66 12.38 -4.05
C LEU A 220 36.73 13.34 -3.30
N CYS A 221 35.53 12.92 -2.90
CA CYS A 221 34.62 13.76 -2.11
C CYS A 221 35.06 13.94 -0.65
N SER A 222 35.79 12.97 -0.08
CA SER A 222 36.39 13.09 1.27
C SER A 222 37.65 13.96 1.29
N ALA A 223 38.26 14.22 0.13
CA ALA A 223 39.42 15.10 -0.04
C ALA A 223 39.03 16.58 -0.17
N ARG A 224 37.97 17.04 0.50
CA ARG A 224 37.68 18.48 0.60
C ARG A 224 38.65 19.15 1.57
N PRO A 225 39.31 20.26 1.18
CA PRO A 225 40.23 20.97 2.08
C PRO A 225 39.45 21.48 3.29
N ARG A 226 39.95 21.24 4.50
CA ARG A 226 39.46 21.87 5.73
C ARG A 226 39.56 23.39 5.56
N VAL A 227 38.45 24.04 5.25
CA VAL A 227 38.34 25.49 5.27
C VAL A 227 38.58 25.93 6.72
N ARG A 228 39.72 26.59 6.93
CA ARG A 228 40.11 27.21 8.21
C ARG A 228 38.98 28.15 8.64
N ARG A 229 38.22 27.74 9.65
CA ARG A 229 37.21 28.55 10.33
C ARG A 229 37.92 29.72 10.99
N ARG A 230 37.94 30.88 10.32
CA ARG A 230 38.40 32.14 10.90
C ARG A 230 37.24 32.72 11.70
N GLU A 231 37.36 32.69 13.02
CA GLU A 231 36.46 33.38 13.94
C GLU A 231 36.46 34.89 13.66
N ARG A 232 35.27 35.42 13.38
CA ARG A 232 34.82 36.82 13.51
C ARG A 232 33.30 36.67 13.64
N GLY A 233 32.66 37.03 14.74
CA GLY A 233 32.77 38.29 15.46
C GLY A 233 31.38 38.92 15.37
N ASP A 234 30.69 38.88 16.50
CA ASP A 234 29.35 39.37 16.83
C ASP A 234 28.90 40.67 16.15
N ALA A 235 27.64 40.72 15.67
CA ALA A 235 26.87 41.95 15.42
C ALA A 235 25.40 41.61 15.10
N ASP A 236 24.59 41.56 16.15
CA ASP A 236 23.23 42.11 16.29
C ASP A 236 22.54 42.68 15.03
N ARG A 237 21.35 42.14 14.70
CA ARG A 237 20.15 42.96 14.41
C ARG A 237 18.87 42.12 14.33
N ARG A 238 17.94 42.50 15.20
CA ARG A 238 16.50 42.17 15.26
C ARG A 238 15.73 42.64 14.01
N GLY A 239 14.57 41.99 13.81
CA GLY A 239 13.48 42.40 12.90
C GLY A 239 13.47 41.54 11.64
N GLU A 240 12.37 40.98 11.15
CA GLU A 240 10.95 41.23 11.29
C GLU A 240 10.18 39.98 10.82
N ASP A 241 8.94 39.87 11.29
CA ASP A 241 7.90 38.97 10.80
C ASP A 241 7.82 38.88 9.27
N TYR A 242 7.78 37.67 8.73
CA TYR A 242 7.00 37.39 7.52
C TYR A 242 6.62 35.92 7.43
N ALA A 243 5.36 35.62 7.71
CA ALA A 243 4.70 34.39 7.29
C ALA A 243 3.76 34.73 6.12
N PRO A 244 3.97 34.16 4.92
CA PRO A 244 2.90 34.00 3.97
C PRO A 244 2.30 32.62 4.13
N ALA A 245 1.02 32.60 4.49
CA ALA A 245 0.16 31.45 4.37
C ALA A 245 0.11 30.97 2.90
N ILE A 246 0.58 29.75 2.66
CA ILE A 246 -0.10 28.68 1.90
C ILE A 246 0.29 27.35 2.55
#